data_AF-A0A4S4LGG8-F1
#
_entry.id   AF-A0A4S4LGG8-F1
#
_cell.length_a   1.000
_cell.length_b   1.000
_cell.length_c   1.000
_cell.angle_alpha   90.00
_cell.angle_beta   90.00
_cell.angle_gamma   90.00
#
_symmetry.space_group_name_H-M   'P 1'
#
loop_
_entity.id
_entity.type
_entity.pdbx_description
1 polymer ?
#
loop_
_entity_poly.entity_id
_entity_poly.type
_entity_poly.pdbx_seq_one_letter_code
_entity_poly.pdbx_strand_id
1 'polypeptide(L)'
;MRLHTPVNSPNSSPEHHRRPLPPLISPVQFTAPGIRDADMAIMDPNIEPDLMKLWNLVGELSEQLSHTKQVVSSLHNDSIKLKAQALHNETGFVLRRFNLHLSQEEYDAELERMNATMAAENQGLQYDNKQLNSLLKEYEQTLDSVMSTFRKRAHDVQLQELETIKLYESLLVSSETAALSEQLTADTSVSFVFAQCSRRLRMVIRLLGGERPRTPSPSLTPPLSATKDVDDDVPRGTLETRCESELSHPEAFDWALEREIELARLEKENAELRMLLQAGAQADAASASAVQPLTLPRVPLAAIKSLMPRRPRTQGHSSFSSESSSGEFHAGHYLSHTDNQELLDMSDEVL
;
A
#
# COMPACT_ATOMS: atom_id res chain seq x y z
N MET A 1 53.05 7.45 -52.37
CA MET A 1 53.24 6.08 -51.84
C MET A 1 51.89 5.57 -51.36
N ARG A 2 51.37 4.49 -52.01
CA ARG A 2 50.23 3.61 -51.67
C ARG A 2 48.87 4.31 -51.40
N LEU A 3 47.86 4.38 -52.29
CA LEU A 3 47.18 3.42 -53.19
C LEU A 3 46.66 2.13 -52.50
N HIS A 4 45.34 2.08 -52.30
CA HIS A 4 44.46 0.89 -52.16
C HIS A 4 43.01 1.37 -52.44
N THR A 5 42.45 1.25 -53.65
CA THR A 5 41.69 0.12 -54.25
C THR A 5 40.56 -0.49 -53.40
N PRO A 6 39.29 -0.43 -53.85
CA PRO A 6 38.18 -1.18 -53.27
C PRO A 6 38.06 -2.59 -53.88
N VAL A 7 37.66 -3.54 -53.02
CA VAL A 7 37.47 -4.95 -53.35
C VAL A 7 36.13 -5.18 -54.05
N ASN A 8 36.23 -5.91 -55.15
CA ASN A 8 35.20 -6.38 -56.06
C ASN A 8 34.74 -7.77 -55.63
N SER A 9 33.43 -8.07 -55.60
CA SER A 9 32.88 -9.45 -55.53
C SER A 9 31.37 -9.49 -55.82
N PRO A 10 30.83 -10.62 -56.31
CA PRO A 10 30.07 -10.63 -57.55
C PRO A 10 28.58 -10.98 -57.45
N ASN A 11 27.85 -10.45 -58.43
CA ASN A 11 26.78 -11.04 -59.23
C ASN A 11 26.26 -12.45 -58.84
N SER A 12 24.99 -12.55 -58.43
CA SER A 12 24.13 -13.72 -58.69
C SER A 12 22.65 -13.39 -58.47
N SER A 13 21.96 -13.08 -59.56
CA SER A 13 20.49 -13.14 -59.65
C SER A 13 20.01 -14.59 -59.63
N PRO A 14 18.82 -14.86 -59.11
CA PRO A 14 17.97 -15.91 -59.65
C PRO A 14 16.68 -15.31 -60.22
N GLU A 15 16.49 -15.51 -61.52
CA GLU A 15 15.22 -15.37 -62.21
C GLU A 15 14.15 -16.24 -61.55
N HIS A 16 13.05 -15.64 -61.08
CA HIS A 16 11.83 -16.38 -60.80
C HIS A 16 10.81 -16.18 -61.93
N HIS A 17 10.67 -17.26 -62.70
CA HIS A 17 9.63 -17.49 -63.69
C HIS A 17 8.24 -17.08 -63.21
N ARG A 18 7.61 -16.19 -63.99
CA ARG A 18 6.15 -16.02 -64.01
C ARG A 18 5.51 -17.33 -64.48
N ARG A 19 4.79 -18.01 -63.59
CA ARG A 19 3.74 -18.96 -63.98
C ARG A 19 2.38 -18.24 -63.95
N PRO A 20 1.59 -18.24 -65.03
CA PRO A 20 0.21 -17.78 -65.01
C PRO A 20 -0.76 -18.92 -64.68
N LEU A 21 -2.04 -18.54 -64.49
CA LEU A 21 -3.30 -19.31 -64.47
C LEU A 21 -3.88 -19.57 -63.07
N PRO A 22 -5.24 -19.70 -62.89
CA PRO A 22 -6.32 -19.80 -63.89
C PRO A 22 -7.51 -18.81 -63.68
N PRO A 23 -8.51 -18.81 -64.59
CA PRO A 23 -9.63 -17.87 -64.60
C PRO A 23 -10.79 -18.24 -63.67
N LEU A 24 -11.66 -17.23 -63.50
CA LEU A 24 -12.94 -17.20 -62.80
C LEU A 24 -13.83 -18.42 -63.09
N ILE A 25 -14.34 -19.04 -62.02
CA ILE A 25 -15.39 -20.07 -62.06
C ILE A 25 -16.71 -19.38 -62.43
N SER A 26 -17.30 -19.82 -63.54
CA SER A 26 -18.65 -19.50 -64.02
C SER A 26 -19.73 -20.23 -63.21
N PRO A 27 -20.99 -19.75 -63.20
CA PRO A 27 -22.05 -20.31 -62.38
C PRO A 27 -22.55 -21.63 -62.97
N VAL A 28 -22.65 -22.66 -62.11
CA VAL A 28 -23.24 -23.95 -62.45
C VAL A 28 -24.76 -23.80 -62.56
N GLN A 29 -25.30 -24.06 -63.76
CA GLN A 29 -26.73 -24.22 -64.01
C GLN A 29 -27.22 -25.54 -63.42
N PHE A 30 -28.16 -25.48 -62.48
CA PHE A 30 -28.82 -26.65 -61.92
C PHE A 30 -30.00 -27.04 -62.83
N THR A 31 -29.89 -28.18 -63.51
CA THR A 31 -30.98 -28.81 -64.26
C THR A 31 -31.65 -29.85 -63.37
N ALA A 32 -32.97 -29.72 -63.22
CA ALA A 32 -33.82 -30.66 -62.49
C ALA A 32 -34.10 -31.94 -63.29
N PRO A 33 -34.33 -33.06 -62.58
CA PRO A 33 -35.43 -33.97 -62.90
C PRO A 33 -36.29 -34.15 -61.63
N GLY A 34 -37.62 -34.20 -61.70
CA GLY A 34 -38.39 -35.18 -62.46
C GLY A 34 -39.14 -36.05 -61.46
N ILE A 35 -40.37 -35.63 -61.18
CA ILE A 35 -41.35 -36.08 -60.19
C ILE A 35 -41.57 -37.60 -60.19
N ARG A 36 -41.66 -38.19 -58.98
CA ARG A 36 -42.51 -39.36 -58.72
C ARG A 36 -43.35 -39.10 -57.47
N ASP A 37 -44.63 -38.89 -57.71
CA ASP A 37 -45.70 -38.96 -56.73
C ASP A 37 -45.85 -40.39 -56.22
N ALA A 38 -45.84 -40.53 -54.89
CA ALA A 38 -46.64 -41.48 -54.10
C ALA A 38 -46.00 -41.61 -52.71
N ASP A 39 -46.42 -40.77 -51.76
CA ASP A 39 -47.21 -41.22 -50.61
C ASP A 39 -47.46 -40.06 -49.65
N MET A 40 -48.75 -39.81 -49.43
CA MET A 40 -49.36 -39.58 -48.13
C MET A 40 -48.46 -38.96 -47.03
N ALA A 41 -48.50 -37.63 -46.99
CA ALA A 41 -48.78 -36.87 -45.77
C ALA A 41 -48.27 -37.48 -44.44
N ILE A 42 -46.97 -37.44 -44.24
CA ILE A 42 -46.42 -37.24 -42.90
C ILE A 42 -45.74 -35.88 -42.97
N MET A 43 -46.54 -34.83 -42.67
CA MET A 43 -45.99 -33.59 -42.15
C MET A 43 -45.26 -33.99 -40.87
N ASP A 44 -43.99 -34.36 -40.98
CA ASP A 44 -43.14 -34.51 -39.81
C ASP A 44 -43.11 -33.11 -39.18
N PRO A 45 -43.72 -32.90 -38.00
CA PRO A 45 -43.84 -31.58 -37.39
C PRO A 45 -42.47 -30.96 -37.03
N ASN A 46 -41.38 -31.69 -37.29
CA ASN A 46 -40.00 -31.26 -37.17
C ASN A 46 -39.37 -30.62 -38.42
N ILE A 47 -39.95 -30.73 -39.63
CA ILE A 47 -39.32 -30.17 -40.84
C ILE A 47 -39.35 -28.64 -40.83
N GLU A 48 -40.47 -28.06 -40.40
CA GLU A 48 -40.65 -26.60 -40.32
C GLU A 48 -39.73 -25.95 -39.26
N PRO A 49 -39.59 -26.49 -38.03
CA PRO A 49 -38.61 -25.95 -37.08
C PRO A 49 -37.16 -26.18 -37.52
N ASP A 50 -36.84 -27.29 -38.21
CA ASP A 50 -35.48 -27.51 -38.73
C ASP A 50 -35.15 -26.60 -39.92
N LEU A 51 -36.12 -26.31 -40.78
CA LEU A 51 -36.01 -25.30 -41.83
C LEU A 51 -35.81 -23.90 -41.23
N MET A 52 -36.54 -23.58 -40.16
CA MET A 52 -36.38 -22.31 -39.43
C MET A 52 -35.00 -22.21 -38.77
N LYS A 53 -34.48 -23.30 -38.16
CA LYS A 53 -33.11 -23.36 -37.65
C LYS A 53 -32.08 -23.17 -38.76
N LEU A 54 -32.27 -23.80 -39.91
CA LEU A 54 -31.39 -23.65 -41.07
C LEU A 54 -31.36 -22.22 -41.58
N TRP A 55 -32.53 -21.57 -41.70
CA TRP A 55 -32.62 -20.16 -42.07
C TRP A 55 -31.93 -19.23 -41.07
N ASN A 56 -32.10 -19.48 -39.77
CA ASN A 56 -31.41 -18.74 -38.73
C ASN A 56 -29.89 -18.92 -38.83
N LEU A 57 -29.41 -20.15 -39.06
CA LEU A 57 -27.98 -20.46 -39.24
C LEU A 57 -27.42 -19.77 -40.50
N VAL A 58 -28.17 -19.76 -41.60
CA VAL A 58 -27.77 -19.06 -42.83
C VAL A 58 -27.73 -17.54 -42.59
N GLY A 59 -28.68 -17.00 -41.83
CA GLY A 59 -28.67 -15.60 -41.39
C GLY A 59 -27.42 -15.27 -40.56
N GLU A 60 -27.13 -16.10 -39.56
CA GLU A 60 -25.96 -15.95 -38.69
C GLU A 60 -24.64 -16.07 -39.48
N LEU A 61 -24.53 -17.04 -40.39
CA LEU A 61 -23.36 -17.20 -41.26
C LEU A 61 -23.19 -16.01 -42.22
N SER A 62 -24.28 -15.45 -42.73
CA SER A 62 -24.25 -14.24 -43.57
C SER A 62 -23.78 -13.02 -42.77
N GLU A 63 -24.23 -12.88 -41.52
CA GLU A 63 -23.79 -11.83 -40.61
C GLU A 63 -22.30 -12.00 -40.26
N GLN A 64 -21.87 -13.22 -39.93
CA GLN A 64 -20.46 -13.55 -39.70
C GLN A 64 -19.59 -13.27 -40.93
N LEU A 65 -20.08 -13.55 -42.14
CA LEU A 65 -19.37 -13.24 -43.38
C LEU A 65 -19.26 -11.72 -43.60
N SER A 66 -20.33 -10.96 -43.31
CA SER A 66 -20.33 -9.50 -43.39
C SER A 66 -19.33 -8.88 -42.40
N HIS A 67 -19.35 -9.34 -41.14
CA HIS A 67 -18.38 -8.93 -40.12
C HIS A 67 -16.95 -9.25 -40.57
N THR A 68 -16.71 -10.44 -41.12
CA THR A 68 -15.38 -10.84 -41.60
C THR A 68 -14.90 -9.92 -42.72
N LYS A 69 -15.77 -9.57 -43.69
CA LYS A 69 -15.46 -8.59 -44.74
C LYS A 69 -15.10 -7.21 -44.17
N GLN A 70 -15.85 -6.71 -43.19
CA GLN A 70 -15.56 -5.43 -42.54
C GLN A 70 -14.20 -5.43 -41.83
N VAL A 71 -13.87 -6.52 -41.11
CA VAL A 71 -12.57 -6.67 -40.45
C VAL A 71 -11.43 -6.72 -41.48
N VAL A 72 -11.60 -7.45 -42.58
CA VAL A 72 -10.60 -7.50 -43.66
C VAL A 72 -10.40 -6.13 -44.30
N SER A 73 -11.48 -5.38 -44.55
CA SER A 73 -11.37 -4.00 -45.06
C SER A 73 -10.67 -3.07 -44.05
N SER A 74 -10.95 -3.21 -42.75
CA SER A 74 -10.25 -2.45 -41.71
C SER A 74 -8.76 -2.78 -41.67
N LEU A 75 -8.40 -4.07 -41.63
CA LEU A 75 -7.01 -4.52 -41.63
C LEU A 75 -6.27 -4.10 -42.90
N HIS A 76 -6.95 -4.11 -44.05
CA HIS A 76 -6.38 -3.63 -45.30
C HIS A 76 -6.05 -2.14 -45.22
N ASN A 77 -6.97 -1.32 -44.69
CA ASN A 77 -6.72 0.09 -44.47
C ASN A 77 -5.56 0.34 -43.49
N ASP A 78 -5.48 -0.44 -42.40
CA ASP A 78 -4.39 -0.34 -41.43
C ASP A 78 -3.05 -0.78 -42.04
N SER A 79 -3.05 -1.80 -42.92
CA SER A 79 -1.86 -2.23 -43.66
C SER A 79 -1.37 -1.15 -44.63
N ILE A 80 -2.27 -0.44 -45.31
CA ILE A 80 -1.91 0.71 -46.16
C ILE A 80 -1.25 1.81 -45.32
N LYS A 81 -1.82 2.15 -44.16
CA LYS A 81 -1.24 3.14 -43.23
C LYS A 81 0.14 2.71 -42.72
N LEU A 82 0.28 1.45 -42.31
CA LEU A 82 1.54 0.89 -41.84
C LEU A 82 2.60 0.90 -42.95
N LYS A 83 2.21 0.60 -44.20
CA LYS A 83 3.11 0.67 -45.36
C LYS A 83 3.57 2.11 -45.62
N ALA A 84 2.67 3.10 -45.48
CA ALA A 84 3.04 4.51 -45.57
C ALA A 84 4.02 4.92 -44.45
N GLN A 85 3.78 4.47 -43.21
CA GLN A 85 4.69 4.70 -42.08
C GLN A 85 6.05 4.00 -42.25
N ALA A 86 6.06 2.76 -42.75
CA ALA A 86 7.28 2.00 -43.00
C ALA A 86 8.14 2.64 -44.10
N LEU A 87 7.51 3.12 -45.20
CA LEU A 87 8.21 3.90 -46.22
C LEU A 87 8.84 5.17 -45.65
N HIS A 88 8.18 5.81 -44.69
CA HIS A 88 8.72 6.99 -44.00
C HIS A 88 9.86 6.63 -43.03
N ASN A 89 9.78 5.50 -42.33
CA ASN A 89 10.81 5.04 -41.40
C ASN A 89 12.06 4.47 -42.09
N GLU A 90 11.91 3.72 -43.20
CA GLU A 90 13.03 3.16 -43.97
C GLU A 90 13.84 4.24 -44.71
N THR A 91 13.23 5.40 -44.98
CA THR A 91 13.93 6.47 -45.70
C THR A 91 14.82 7.33 -44.81
N GLY A 92 14.71 7.26 -43.47
CA GLY A 92 15.68 7.74 -42.46
C GLY A 92 16.16 9.21 -42.54
N PHE A 93 15.76 9.93 -43.58
CA PHE A 93 16.19 11.24 -44.00
C PHE A 93 14.99 11.87 -44.70
N VAL A 94 14.06 12.41 -43.93
CA VAL A 94 12.87 13.09 -44.48
C VAL A 94 13.25 14.26 -45.42
N LEU A 95 14.52 14.72 -45.44
CA LEU A 95 14.85 16.06 -45.91
C LEU A 95 16.01 16.20 -46.92
N ARG A 96 16.70 15.15 -47.40
CA ARG A 96 17.96 15.40 -48.16
C ARG A 96 18.17 14.82 -49.55
N ARG A 97 17.42 13.83 -50.05
CA ARG A 97 17.81 13.24 -51.37
C ARG A 97 16.69 12.96 -52.37
N PHE A 98 15.42 13.19 -52.04
CA PHE A 98 14.31 12.85 -52.96
C PHE A 98 13.52 14.04 -53.50
N ASN A 99 13.70 15.26 -52.97
CA ASN A 99 12.88 16.42 -53.33
C ASN A 99 13.46 17.22 -54.51
N LEU A 100 13.77 16.56 -55.63
CA LEU A 100 14.04 17.28 -56.89
C LEU A 100 12.74 17.66 -57.64
N HIS A 101 11.61 17.09 -57.23
CA HIS A 101 10.31 17.24 -57.92
C HIS A 101 9.35 18.20 -57.20
N LEU A 102 9.67 18.57 -55.96
CA LEU A 102 8.81 19.36 -55.08
C LEU A 102 9.33 20.79 -55.04
N SER A 103 8.45 21.77 -55.18
CA SER A 103 8.86 23.17 -55.05
C SER A 103 9.33 23.42 -53.61
N GLN A 104 10.28 24.34 -53.44
CA GLN A 104 10.78 24.71 -52.12
C GLN A 104 9.65 25.15 -51.18
N GLU A 105 8.65 25.85 -51.72
CA GLU A 105 7.48 26.31 -50.98
C GLU A 105 6.60 25.16 -50.46
N GLU A 106 6.32 24.15 -51.28
CA GLU A 106 5.55 22.96 -50.85
C GLU A 106 6.30 22.14 -49.77
N TYR A 107 7.62 22.10 -49.87
CA TYR A 107 8.47 21.45 -48.88
C TYR A 107 8.44 22.19 -47.54
N ASP A 108 8.62 23.51 -47.55
CA ASP A 108 8.59 24.33 -46.35
C ASP A 108 7.19 24.28 -45.69
N ALA A 109 6.12 24.29 -46.50
CA ALA A 109 4.74 24.15 -46.01
C ALA A 109 4.47 22.79 -45.33
N GLU A 110 4.94 21.67 -45.91
CA GLU A 110 4.75 20.35 -45.30
C GLU A 110 5.63 20.19 -44.04
N LEU A 111 6.84 20.78 -44.02
CA LEU A 111 7.70 20.82 -42.84
C LEU A 111 7.05 21.61 -41.70
N GLU A 112 6.47 22.78 -42.00
CA GLU A 112 5.73 23.60 -41.05
C GLU A 112 4.50 22.84 -40.51
N ARG A 113 3.75 22.18 -41.39
CA ARG A 113 2.59 21.36 -40.99
C ARG A 113 2.99 20.20 -40.08
N MET A 114 4.08 19.49 -40.41
CA MET A 114 4.60 18.41 -39.58
C MET A 114 5.07 18.94 -38.21
N ASN A 115 5.81 20.05 -38.20
CA ASN A 115 6.30 20.67 -36.98
C ASN A 115 5.14 21.17 -36.09
N ALA A 116 4.11 21.78 -36.70
CA ALA A 116 2.90 22.18 -36.01
C ALA A 116 2.15 20.98 -35.40
N THR A 117 2.09 19.86 -36.13
CA THR A 117 1.47 18.61 -35.65
C THR A 117 2.24 18.03 -34.45
N MET A 118 3.58 17.95 -34.55
CA MET A 118 4.42 17.49 -33.44
C MET A 118 4.33 18.42 -32.22
N ALA A 119 4.26 19.73 -32.44
CA ALA A 119 4.09 20.70 -31.36
C ALA A 119 2.73 20.53 -30.66
N ALA A 120 1.65 20.32 -31.42
CA ALA A 120 0.33 20.06 -30.87
C ALA A 120 0.27 18.75 -30.07
N GLU A 121 0.88 17.67 -30.57
CA GLU A 121 0.97 16.41 -29.85
C GLU A 121 1.78 16.55 -28.56
N ASN A 122 2.93 17.24 -28.61
CA ASN A 122 3.72 17.53 -27.41
C ASN A 122 2.95 18.35 -26.39
N GLN A 123 2.15 19.33 -26.82
CA GLN A 123 1.27 20.07 -25.91
C GLN A 123 0.22 19.15 -25.28
N GLY A 124 -0.42 18.27 -26.07
CA GLY A 124 -1.36 17.26 -25.56
C GLY A 124 -0.73 16.37 -24.49
N LEU A 125 0.45 15.82 -24.77
CA LEU A 125 1.21 15.01 -23.81
C LEU A 125 1.58 15.79 -22.55
N GLN A 126 1.88 17.09 -22.66
CA GLN A 126 2.13 17.93 -21.49
C GLN A 126 0.87 18.15 -20.64
N TYR A 127 -0.30 18.35 -21.26
CA TYR A 127 -1.56 18.45 -20.53
C TYR A 127 -1.91 17.14 -19.83
N ASP A 128 -1.79 16.01 -20.52
CA ASP A 128 -2.05 14.69 -19.95
C ASP A 128 -1.09 14.39 -18.78
N ASN A 129 0.20 14.70 -18.94
CA ASN A 129 1.17 14.56 -17.85
C ASN A 129 0.82 15.45 -16.65
N LYS A 130 0.36 16.69 -16.86
CA LYS A 130 -0.08 17.56 -15.76
C LYS A 130 -1.30 16.98 -15.05
N GLN A 131 -2.26 16.45 -15.80
CA GLN A 131 -3.45 15.83 -15.23
C GLN A 131 -3.11 14.57 -14.43
N LEU A 132 -2.24 13.70 -14.96
CA LEU A 132 -1.77 12.51 -14.26
C LEU A 132 -1.01 12.86 -12.97
N ASN A 133 -0.17 13.89 -13.01
CA ASN A 133 0.53 14.38 -11.80
C ASN A 133 -0.45 14.97 -10.77
N SER A 134 -1.51 15.67 -11.20
CA SER A 134 -2.55 16.15 -10.29
C SER A 134 -3.27 14.97 -9.62
N LEU A 135 -3.65 13.97 -10.40
CA LEU A 135 -4.34 12.79 -9.90
C LEU A 135 -3.46 11.98 -8.93
N LEU A 136 -2.15 11.85 -9.22
CA LEU A 136 -1.21 11.22 -8.31
C LEU A 136 -1.17 11.94 -6.96
N LYS A 137 -1.09 13.27 -6.95
CA LYS A 137 -1.11 14.07 -5.72
C LYS A 137 -2.42 13.90 -4.92
N GLU A 138 -3.56 13.80 -5.61
CA GLU A 138 -4.85 13.53 -4.95
C GLU A 138 -4.87 12.14 -4.30
N TYR A 139 -4.30 11.12 -4.95
CA TYR A 139 -4.15 9.79 -4.38
C TYR A 139 -3.20 9.76 -3.18
N GLU A 140 -2.06 10.45 -3.27
CA GLU A 140 -1.13 10.60 -2.15
C GLU A 140 -1.81 11.29 -0.96
N GLN A 141 -2.49 12.41 -1.21
CA GLN A 141 -3.21 13.16 -0.17
C GLN A 141 -4.33 12.33 0.48
N THR A 142 -5.11 11.59 -0.31
CA THR A 142 -6.16 10.73 0.23
C THR A 142 -5.59 9.57 1.04
N LEU A 143 -4.48 8.96 0.59
CA LEU A 143 -3.78 7.93 1.35
C LEU A 143 -3.25 8.49 2.68
N ASP A 144 -2.61 9.65 2.66
CA ASP A 144 -2.11 10.30 3.89
C ASP A 144 -3.25 10.61 4.87
N SER A 145 -4.39 11.07 4.38
CA SER A 145 -5.58 11.32 5.20
C SER A 145 -6.13 10.03 5.83
N VAL A 146 -6.32 8.98 5.02
CA VAL A 146 -6.80 7.67 5.52
C VAL A 146 -5.82 7.07 6.51
N MET A 147 -4.52 7.11 6.23
CA MET A 147 -3.51 6.57 7.14
C MET A 147 -3.41 7.39 8.44
N SER A 148 -3.55 8.71 8.38
CA SER A 148 -3.60 9.57 9.56
C SER A 148 -4.81 9.24 10.44
N THR A 149 -6.00 9.10 9.84
CA THR A 149 -7.22 8.72 10.59
C THR A 149 -7.13 7.31 11.16
N PHE A 150 -6.55 6.36 10.43
CA PHE A 150 -6.33 5.00 10.92
C PHE A 150 -5.36 4.98 12.11
N ARG A 151 -4.22 5.68 12.01
CA ARG A 151 -3.24 5.78 13.11
C ARG A 151 -3.86 6.41 14.36
N LYS A 152 -4.62 7.49 14.21
CA LYS A 152 -5.34 8.14 15.33
C LYS A 152 -6.34 7.18 15.97
N ARG A 153 -7.20 6.55 15.17
CA ARG A 153 -8.21 5.63 15.69
C ARG A 153 -7.59 4.39 16.34
N ALA A 154 -6.51 3.85 15.78
CA ALA A 154 -5.79 2.73 16.38
C ALA A 154 -5.22 3.11 17.75
N HIS A 155 -4.62 4.30 17.86
CA HIS A 155 -4.13 4.82 19.13
C HIS A 155 -5.26 5.05 20.15
N ASP A 156 -6.39 5.64 19.72
CA ASP A 156 -7.53 5.87 20.61
C ASP A 156 -8.13 4.56 21.13
N VAL A 157 -8.22 3.53 20.27
CA VAL A 157 -8.66 2.18 20.68
C VAL A 157 -7.69 1.58 21.68
N GLN A 158 -6.37 1.68 21.45
CA GLN A 158 -5.37 1.19 22.40
C GLN A 158 -5.46 1.88 23.76
N LEU A 159 -5.70 3.19 23.79
CA LEU A 159 -5.91 3.93 25.03
C LEU A 159 -7.18 3.47 25.75
N GLN A 160 -8.27 3.30 25.02
CA GLN A 160 -9.53 2.81 25.58
C GLN A 160 -9.37 1.38 26.15
N GLU A 161 -8.72 0.48 25.42
CA GLU A 161 -8.45 -0.89 25.89
C GLU A 161 -7.61 -0.85 27.18
N LEU A 162 -6.54 -0.07 27.21
CA LEU A 162 -5.69 0.08 28.37
C LEU A 162 -6.45 0.67 29.57
N GLU A 163 -7.30 1.68 29.35
CA GLU A 163 -8.16 2.23 30.40
C GLU A 163 -9.12 1.18 30.96
N THR A 164 -9.77 0.40 30.10
CA THR A 164 -10.67 -0.67 30.56
C THR A 164 -9.93 -1.73 31.37
N ILE A 165 -8.72 -2.11 30.96
CA ILE A 165 -7.87 -3.05 31.71
C ILE A 165 -7.57 -2.48 33.10
N LYS A 166 -7.10 -1.23 33.19
CA LYS A 166 -6.82 -0.56 34.48
C LYS A 166 -8.04 -0.53 35.40
N LEU A 167 -9.22 -0.26 34.86
CA LEU A 167 -10.46 -0.26 35.63
C LEU A 167 -10.80 -1.64 36.19
N TYR A 168 -10.71 -2.68 35.36
CA TYR A 168 -10.97 -4.05 35.81
C TYR A 168 -9.91 -4.56 36.80
N GLU A 169 -8.64 -4.22 36.60
CA GLU A 169 -7.56 -4.52 37.54
C GLU A 169 -7.79 -3.86 38.89
N SER A 170 -8.10 -2.56 38.89
CA SER A 170 -8.41 -1.82 40.13
C SER A 170 -9.59 -2.43 40.89
N LEU A 171 -10.66 -2.77 40.16
CA LEU A 171 -11.84 -3.41 40.75
C LEU A 171 -11.48 -4.78 41.33
N LEU A 172 -10.74 -5.61 40.59
CA LEU A 172 -10.32 -6.93 41.02
C LEU A 172 -9.47 -6.86 42.29
N VAL A 173 -8.45 -5.99 42.31
CA VAL A 173 -7.60 -5.78 43.49
C VAL A 173 -8.42 -5.28 44.69
N SER A 174 -9.36 -4.34 44.48
CA SER A 174 -10.21 -3.84 45.57
C SER A 174 -11.11 -4.94 46.15
N SER A 175 -11.63 -5.83 45.30
CA SER A 175 -12.46 -6.96 45.72
C SER A 175 -11.64 -8.02 46.47
N GLU A 176 -10.46 -8.36 45.97
CA GLU A 176 -9.57 -9.34 46.60
C GLU A 176 -9.05 -8.84 47.95
N THR A 177 -8.63 -7.58 48.04
CA THR A 177 -8.21 -6.96 49.30
C THR A 177 -9.35 -6.91 50.32
N ALA A 178 -10.58 -6.60 49.90
CA ALA A 178 -11.75 -6.66 50.76
C ALA A 178 -12.00 -8.09 51.27
N ALA A 179 -11.98 -9.10 50.39
CA ALA A 179 -12.20 -10.50 50.77
C ALA A 179 -11.12 -11.04 51.72
N LEU A 180 -9.84 -10.74 51.46
CA LEU A 180 -8.73 -11.11 52.34
C LEU A 180 -8.83 -10.41 53.70
N SER A 181 -9.25 -9.14 53.72
CA SER A 181 -9.48 -8.41 54.97
C SER A 181 -10.59 -9.05 55.80
N GLU A 182 -11.70 -9.44 55.16
CA GLU A 182 -12.81 -10.13 55.82
C GLU A 182 -12.35 -11.47 56.39
N GLN A 183 -11.64 -12.27 55.59
CA GLN A 183 -11.09 -13.55 56.03
C GLN A 183 -10.14 -13.39 57.23
N LEU A 184 -9.24 -12.40 57.19
CA LEU A 184 -8.33 -12.13 58.30
C LEU A 184 -9.09 -11.74 59.58
N THR A 185 -10.16 -10.94 59.46
CA THR A 185 -10.99 -10.57 60.62
C THR A 185 -11.73 -11.77 61.18
N ALA A 186 -12.24 -12.66 60.31
CA ALA A 186 -12.88 -13.90 60.71
C ALA A 186 -11.90 -14.84 61.45
N ASP A 187 -10.71 -15.08 60.88
CA ASP A 187 -9.67 -15.93 61.48
C ASP A 187 -9.14 -15.35 62.81
N THR A 188 -9.00 -14.03 62.88
CA THR A 188 -8.64 -13.33 64.11
C THR A 188 -9.71 -13.51 65.18
N SER A 189 -11.00 -13.43 64.81
CA SER A 189 -12.12 -13.64 65.73
C SER A 189 -12.17 -15.08 66.25
N VAL A 190 -11.95 -16.08 65.38
CA VAL A 190 -11.90 -17.50 65.75
C VAL A 190 -10.72 -17.76 66.68
N SER A 191 -9.54 -17.22 66.37
CA SER A 191 -8.35 -17.31 67.21
C SER A 191 -8.56 -16.69 68.59
N PHE A 192 -9.26 -15.55 68.66
CA PHE A 192 -9.62 -14.92 69.92
C PHE A 192 -10.54 -15.81 70.77
N VAL A 193 -11.59 -16.39 70.18
CA VAL A 193 -12.49 -17.32 70.88
C VAL A 193 -11.74 -18.57 71.34
N PHE A 194 -10.88 -19.15 70.50
CA PHE A 194 -10.05 -20.31 70.87
C PHE A 194 -9.10 -20.00 72.03
N ALA A 195 -8.46 -18.82 72.02
CA ALA A 195 -7.61 -18.35 73.11
C ALA A 195 -8.41 -18.16 74.40
N GLN A 196 -9.65 -17.64 74.31
CA GLN A 196 -10.55 -17.48 75.45
C GLN A 196 -10.99 -18.84 76.03
N CYS A 197 -11.40 -19.78 75.19
CA CYS A 197 -11.75 -21.15 75.57
C CYS A 197 -10.56 -21.86 76.23
N SER A 198 -9.37 -21.78 75.62
CA SER A 198 -8.13 -22.35 76.17
C SER A 198 -7.77 -21.74 77.53
N ARG A 199 -7.96 -20.43 77.70
CA ARG A 199 -7.76 -19.75 78.99
C ARG A 199 -8.74 -20.27 80.04
N ARG A 200 -10.02 -20.39 79.71
CA ARG A 200 -11.06 -20.93 80.60
C ARG A 200 -10.78 -22.39 80.97
N LEU A 201 -10.42 -23.23 80.00
CA LEU A 201 -10.05 -24.63 80.23
C LEU A 201 -8.86 -24.74 81.18
N ARG A 202 -7.79 -23.96 80.96
CA ARG A 202 -6.65 -23.90 81.87
C ARG A 202 -7.04 -23.45 83.28
N MET A 203 -7.97 -22.51 83.42
CA MET A 203 -8.49 -22.10 84.74
C MET A 203 -9.26 -23.23 85.43
N VAL A 204 -10.10 -23.98 84.70
CA VAL A 204 -10.84 -25.14 85.23
C VAL A 204 -9.89 -26.26 85.66
N ILE A 205 -8.89 -26.59 84.84
CA ILE A 205 -7.88 -27.60 85.17
C ILE A 205 -7.13 -27.23 86.45
N ARG A 206 -6.71 -25.97 86.61
CA ARG A 206 -6.05 -25.48 87.83
C ARG A 206 -6.96 -25.56 89.06
N LEU A 207 -8.21 -25.15 88.94
CA LEU A 207 -9.21 -25.28 90.01
C LEU A 207 -9.40 -26.73 90.46
N LEU A 208 -9.45 -27.68 89.52
CA LEU A 208 -9.54 -29.11 89.83
C LEU A 208 -8.27 -29.64 90.52
N GLY A 209 -7.10 -29.08 90.21
CA GLY A 209 -5.83 -29.38 90.89
C GLY A 209 -5.67 -28.74 92.27
N GLY A 210 -6.69 -28.01 92.77
CA GLY A 210 -6.64 -27.30 94.05
C GLY A 210 -5.92 -25.95 94.01
N GLU A 211 -5.44 -25.51 92.85
CA GLU A 211 -4.83 -24.20 92.66
C GLU A 211 -5.91 -23.14 92.40
N ARG A 212 -5.96 -22.09 93.24
CA ARG A 212 -6.85 -20.95 92.97
C ARG A 212 -6.42 -20.22 91.69
N PRO A 213 -7.35 -19.89 90.78
CA PRO A 213 -7.03 -19.21 89.54
C PRO A 213 -6.50 -17.82 89.87
N ARG A 214 -5.23 -17.58 89.53
CA ARG A 214 -4.63 -16.25 89.58
C ARG A 214 -5.45 -15.34 88.64
N THR A 215 -6.22 -14.42 89.23
CA THR A 215 -6.91 -13.38 88.47
C THR A 215 -5.87 -12.63 87.65
N PRO A 216 -6.09 -12.37 86.35
CA PRO A 216 -5.18 -11.54 85.59
C PRO A 216 -5.19 -10.16 86.23
N SER A 217 -4.11 -9.81 86.92
CA SER A 217 -3.89 -8.46 87.42
C SER A 217 -3.93 -7.49 86.23
N PRO A 218 -4.72 -6.40 86.28
CA PRO A 218 -4.70 -5.37 85.25
C PRO A 218 -3.45 -4.49 85.43
N SER A 219 -2.26 -5.06 85.25
CA SER A 219 -1.06 -4.25 85.00
C SER A 219 -0.98 -4.01 83.49
N LEU A 220 -1.59 -2.91 83.06
CA LEU A 220 -1.21 -2.26 81.81
C LEU A 220 0.27 -1.90 81.89
N THR A 221 1.12 -2.61 81.13
CA THR A 221 2.30 -2.04 80.48
C THR A 221 2.89 -3.08 79.52
N PRO A 222 3.05 -2.77 78.21
CA PRO A 222 3.93 -3.55 77.34
C PRO A 222 5.39 -3.36 77.80
N PRO A 223 6.30 -4.34 77.63
CA PRO A 223 7.70 -4.13 77.95
C PRO A 223 8.32 -3.20 76.92
N LEU A 224 8.37 -1.90 77.25
CA LEU A 224 9.34 -0.99 76.66
C LEU A 224 10.72 -1.43 77.16
N SER A 225 11.50 -1.98 76.25
CA SER A 225 12.92 -2.23 76.46
C SER A 225 13.59 -0.95 76.92
N ALA A 226 14.16 -1.03 78.12
CA ALA A 226 15.00 -0.03 78.73
C ALA A 226 16.34 0.04 78.01
N THR A 227 16.61 1.15 77.36
CA THR A 227 17.97 1.70 77.19
C THR A 227 17.89 3.22 77.29
N LYS A 228 17.93 3.72 78.52
CA LYS A 228 18.53 5.01 78.83
C LYS A 228 19.64 4.70 79.81
N ASP A 229 20.87 5.03 79.43
CA ASP A 229 21.76 5.79 80.30
C ASP A 229 22.98 6.29 79.50
N VAL A 230 23.40 7.49 79.89
CA VAL A 230 24.70 8.15 79.69
C VAL A 230 24.82 9.07 78.46
N ASP A 231 24.62 10.36 78.77
CA ASP A 231 25.27 11.50 78.15
C ASP A 231 26.79 11.29 78.04
N ASP A 232 27.36 11.39 76.84
CA ASP A 232 28.73 11.83 76.70
C ASP A 232 28.89 12.74 75.47
N ASP A 233 29.52 13.86 75.76
CA ASP A 233 29.64 15.10 75.02
C ASP A 233 30.76 14.97 73.98
N VAL A 234 30.47 14.94 72.67
CA VAL A 234 31.51 15.00 71.62
C VAL A 234 31.08 15.94 70.47
N PRO A 235 31.93 16.88 70.04
CA PRO A 235 31.55 17.94 69.12
C PRO A 235 31.62 17.50 67.66
N ARG A 236 30.50 17.71 66.95
CA ARG A 236 30.38 18.21 65.57
C ARG A 236 31.64 18.02 64.69
N GLY A 237 31.88 16.79 64.26
CA GLY A 237 32.90 16.42 63.28
C GLY A 237 32.25 15.71 62.10
N THR A 238 32.16 16.43 61.00
CA THR A 238 31.70 16.02 59.67
C THR A 238 32.46 14.78 59.18
N LEU A 239 31.85 13.59 59.25
CA LEU A 239 32.34 12.41 58.55
C LEU A 239 31.20 11.49 58.17
N GLU A 240 30.81 11.63 56.90
CA GLU A 240 30.21 10.65 56.00
C GLU A 240 29.85 9.30 56.61
N THR A 241 28.57 9.11 56.91
CA THR A 241 27.93 7.79 56.81
C THR A 241 26.83 7.90 55.78
N ARG A 242 27.26 7.85 54.52
CA ARG A 242 26.43 7.67 53.34
C ARG A 242 26.08 6.19 53.26
N CYS A 243 25.07 5.75 53.99
CA CYS A 243 24.33 4.51 53.73
C CYS A 243 23.09 4.54 54.63
N GLU A 244 21.94 4.14 54.08
CA GLU A 244 20.66 3.95 54.78
C GLU A 244 19.75 5.19 54.88
N SER A 245 19.38 5.80 53.74
CA SER A 245 18.13 6.57 53.66
C SER A 245 17.51 6.63 52.24
N GLU A 246 17.69 5.58 51.42
CA GLU A 246 17.08 5.50 50.07
C GLU A 246 16.27 4.22 49.83
N LEU A 247 15.85 3.49 50.87
CA LEU A 247 15.06 2.26 50.73
C LEU A 247 13.59 2.38 51.15
N SER A 248 13.05 3.60 51.28
CA SER A 248 11.68 3.83 51.74
C SER A 248 10.77 4.52 50.71
N HIS A 249 10.98 4.26 49.42
CA HIS A 249 9.98 4.52 48.39
C HIS A 249 9.79 3.25 47.55
N PRO A 250 8.84 2.36 47.89
CA PRO A 250 8.53 1.19 47.06
C PRO A 250 8.22 1.58 45.60
N GLU A 251 7.65 2.76 45.39
CA GLU A 251 7.39 3.33 44.06
C GLU A 251 8.65 3.63 43.25
N ALA A 252 9.79 3.93 43.89
CA ALA A 252 11.05 4.20 43.19
C ALA A 252 11.71 2.91 42.69
N PHE A 253 11.51 1.80 43.41
CA PHE A 253 12.00 0.48 43.00
C PHE A 253 11.16 -0.07 41.84
N ASP A 254 9.85 0.12 41.90
CA ASP A 254 8.93 -0.23 40.80
C ASP A 254 9.21 0.60 39.55
N TRP A 255 9.50 1.90 39.69
CA TRP A 255 9.88 2.75 38.55
C TRP A 255 11.21 2.35 37.92
N ALA A 256 12.20 1.96 38.72
CA ALA A 256 13.48 1.47 38.21
C ALA A 256 13.31 0.15 37.46
N LEU A 257 12.49 -0.77 37.99
CA LEU A 257 12.22 -2.06 37.35
C LEU A 257 11.41 -1.91 36.06
N GLU A 258 10.35 -1.10 36.06
CA GLU A 258 9.57 -0.79 34.85
C GLU A 258 10.43 -0.15 33.77
N ARG A 259 11.34 0.74 34.16
CA ARG A 259 12.30 1.36 33.26
C ARG A 259 13.27 0.35 32.66
N GLU A 260 13.77 -0.59 33.45
CA GLU A 260 14.67 -1.66 32.96
C GLU A 260 13.94 -2.62 32.01
N ILE A 261 12.68 -2.98 32.31
CA ILE A 261 11.85 -3.83 31.45
C ILE A 261 11.59 -3.13 30.11
N GLU A 262 11.23 -1.84 30.13
CA GLU A 262 10.97 -1.06 28.92
C GLU A 262 12.25 -0.87 28.10
N LEU A 263 13.40 -0.62 28.74
CA LEU A 263 14.69 -0.56 28.05
C LEU A 263 15.03 -1.89 27.37
N ALA A 264 14.87 -3.03 28.05
CA ALA A 264 15.16 -4.34 27.46
C ALA A 264 14.25 -4.65 26.25
N ARG A 265 12.98 -4.23 26.31
CA ARG A 265 12.05 -4.34 25.17
C ARG A 265 12.49 -3.47 24.00
N LEU A 266 12.83 -2.19 24.26
CA LEU A 266 13.27 -1.24 23.24
C LEU A 266 14.62 -1.63 22.62
N GLU A 267 15.52 -2.24 23.39
CA GLU A 267 16.78 -2.79 22.88
C GLU A 267 16.55 -3.97 21.94
N LYS A 268 15.62 -4.87 22.29
CA LYS A 268 15.23 -5.98 21.43
C LYS A 268 14.59 -5.49 20.12
N GLU A 269 13.66 -4.55 20.21
CA GLU A 269 13.04 -3.95 19.02
C GLU A 269 14.07 -3.23 18.14
N ASN A 270 14.99 -2.47 18.74
CA ASN A 270 16.09 -1.84 17.99
C ASN A 270 17.04 -2.87 17.35
N ALA A 271 17.28 -4.01 18.00
CA ALA A 271 18.05 -5.09 17.41
C ALA A 271 17.34 -5.71 16.19
N GLU A 272 16.02 -5.91 16.28
CA GLU A 272 15.19 -6.40 15.18
C GLU A 272 15.13 -5.40 14.02
N LEU A 273 14.95 -4.10 14.31
CA LEU A 273 14.99 -3.04 13.30
C LEU A 273 16.36 -2.93 12.63
N ARG A 274 17.45 -3.09 13.38
CA ARG A 274 18.81 -3.15 12.82
C ARG A 274 19.00 -4.38 11.94
N MET A 275 18.45 -5.54 12.33
CA MET A 275 18.44 -6.72 11.47
C MET A 275 17.65 -6.50 10.18
N LEU A 276 16.49 -5.84 10.25
CA LEU A 276 15.68 -5.52 9.06
C LEU A 276 16.37 -4.52 8.14
N LEU A 277 17.01 -3.49 8.70
CA LEU A 277 17.80 -2.53 7.91
C LEU A 277 19.04 -3.18 7.30
N GLN A 278 19.71 -4.08 8.03
CA GLN A 278 20.86 -4.81 7.50
C GLN A 278 20.44 -5.83 6.43
N ALA A 279 19.28 -6.49 6.59
CA ALA A 279 18.70 -7.36 5.58
C ALA A 279 18.23 -6.57 4.35
N GLY A 280 17.66 -5.38 4.54
CA GLY A 280 17.31 -4.44 3.47
C GLY A 280 18.54 -3.96 2.70
N ALA A 281 19.59 -3.53 3.42
CA ALA A 281 20.85 -3.13 2.81
C ALA A 281 21.56 -4.29 2.08
N GLN A 282 21.45 -5.53 2.58
CA GLN A 282 21.95 -6.72 1.88
C GLN A 282 21.10 -7.08 0.66
N ALA A 283 19.78 -6.87 0.70
CA ALA A 283 18.90 -7.05 -0.46
C ALA A 283 19.15 -5.99 -1.54
N ASP A 284 19.43 -4.75 -1.15
CA ASP A 284 19.81 -3.66 -2.04
C ASP A 284 21.22 -3.86 -2.63
N ALA A 285 22.17 -4.39 -1.85
CA ALA A 285 23.50 -4.77 -2.36
C ALA A 285 23.46 -6.00 -3.29
N ALA A 286 22.63 -6.99 -2.99
CA ALA A 286 22.44 -8.17 -3.84
C ALA A 286 21.71 -7.84 -5.15
N SER A 287 20.77 -6.89 -5.13
CA SER A 287 20.11 -6.39 -6.34
C SER A 287 20.99 -5.45 -7.16
N ALA A 288 21.90 -4.68 -6.53
CA ALA A 288 22.91 -3.89 -7.23
C ALA A 288 24.00 -4.75 -7.91
N SER A 289 24.34 -5.92 -7.35
CA SER A 289 25.30 -6.87 -7.95
C SER A 289 24.70 -7.74 -9.07
N ALA A 290 23.38 -7.70 -9.29
CA ALA A 290 22.67 -8.47 -10.32
C ALA A 290 22.37 -7.67 -11.60
N VAL A 291 23.04 -6.54 -11.83
CA VAL A 291 23.01 -5.85 -13.13
C VAL A 291 23.95 -6.55 -14.11
N GLN A 292 23.54 -7.74 -14.57
CA GLN A 292 23.83 -8.15 -15.94
C GLN A 292 22.76 -7.52 -16.85
N PRO A 293 23.11 -7.01 -18.04
CA PRO A 293 22.14 -6.43 -18.95
C PRO A 293 21.14 -7.52 -19.39
N LEU A 294 19.93 -7.48 -18.80
CA LEU A 294 18.80 -8.31 -19.19
C LEU A 294 18.42 -8.01 -20.65
N THR A 295 18.80 -8.91 -21.55
CA THR A 295 18.24 -8.97 -22.89
C THR A 295 16.80 -9.48 -22.77
N LEU A 296 15.84 -8.58 -22.99
CA LEU A 296 14.41 -8.89 -23.00
C LEU A 296 14.10 -9.93 -24.11
N PRO A 297 13.36 -11.01 -23.81
CA PRO A 297 12.82 -11.88 -24.84
C PRO A 297 11.75 -11.11 -25.62
N ARG A 298 11.93 -11.04 -26.94
CA ARG A 298 11.04 -10.37 -27.88
C ARG A 298 9.68 -11.07 -27.92
N VAL A 299 8.70 -10.52 -27.20
CA VAL A 299 7.30 -10.96 -27.30
C VAL A 299 6.68 -10.38 -28.58
N PRO A 300 6.06 -11.20 -29.44
CA PRO A 300 5.38 -10.71 -30.64
C PRO A 300 4.11 -9.91 -30.27
N LEU A 301 3.99 -8.70 -30.83
CA LEU A 301 2.92 -7.70 -30.58
C LEU A 301 1.48 -8.15 -30.90
N ALA A 302 1.24 -9.41 -31.26
CA ALA A 302 -0.10 -9.91 -31.60
C ALA A 302 -0.98 -10.20 -30.37
N ALA A 303 -0.41 -10.34 -29.17
CA ALA A 303 -1.14 -10.80 -27.98
C ALA A 303 -1.79 -9.69 -27.12
N ILE A 304 -1.47 -8.40 -27.34
CA ILE A 304 -1.88 -7.32 -26.42
C ILE A 304 -3.26 -6.73 -26.79
N LYS A 305 -3.85 -7.07 -27.94
CA LYS A 305 -5.13 -6.48 -28.39
C LYS A 305 -6.40 -7.10 -27.80
N SER A 306 -6.32 -8.14 -26.96
CA SER A 306 -7.52 -8.87 -26.50
C SER A 306 -8.02 -8.53 -25.08
N LEU A 307 -7.35 -7.63 -24.34
CA LEU A 307 -7.61 -7.45 -22.91
C LEU A 307 -8.13 -6.06 -22.49
N MET A 308 -8.66 -5.25 -23.41
CA MET A 308 -9.36 -4.01 -23.02
C MET A 308 -10.90 -4.11 -23.14
N PRO A 309 -11.65 -3.85 -22.06
CA PRO A 309 -13.11 -3.84 -22.10
C PRO A 309 -13.62 -2.57 -22.80
N ARG A 310 -14.51 -2.76 -23.79
CA ARG A 310 -15.21 -1.67 -24.50
C ARG A 310 -16.20 -0.97 -23.55
N ARG A 311 -16.01 0.33 -23.30
CA ARG A 311 -17.05 1.20 -22.71
C ARG A 311 -18.09 1.60 -23.78
N PRO A 312 -19.40 1.63 -23.46
CA PRO A 312 -20.42 2.11 -24.37
C PRO A 312 -20.44 3.64 -24.42
N ARG A 313 -20.58 4.16 -25.64
CA ARG A 313 -20.61 5.57 -26.00
C ARG A 313 -22.05 6.09 -25.84
N THR A 314 -22.32 6.87 -24.80
CA THR A 314 -23.59 7.61 -24.67
C THR A 314 -23.49 8.93 -25.43
N GLN A 315 -24.35 9.05 -26.43
CA GLN A 315 -24.61 10.23 -27.24
C GLN A 315 -25.63 11.10 -26.48
N GLY A 316 -25.29 12.36 -26.19
CA GLY A 316 -26.17 13.26 -25.46
C GLY A 316 -25.79 14.71 -25.73
N HIS A 317 -26.68 15.38 -26.47
CA HIS A 317 -26.67 16.81 -26.74
C HIS A 317 -26.94 17.61 -25.46
N SER A 318 -26.21 18.71 -25.24
CA SER A 318 -26.78 19.91 -24.62
C SER A 318 -25.86 21.10 -24.83
N SER A 319 -26.30 22.00 -25.71
CA SER A 319 -25.93 23.40 -25.72
C SER A 319 -26.32 24.06 -24.40
N PHE A 320 -25.42 24.80 -23.74
CA PHE A 320 -25.84 25.89 -22.85
C PHE A 320 -24.72 26.93 -22.66
N SER A 321 -24.98 28.09 -23.26
CA SER A 321 -24.75 29.47 -22.84
C SER A 321 -23.48 29.88 -22.08
N SER A 322 -22.78 30.81 -22.71
CA SER A 322 -21.97 31.87 -22.13
C SER A 322 -22.68 32.60 -20.99
N GLU A 323 -21.94 32.91 -19.93
CA GLU A 323 -22.16 34.15 -19.16
C GLU A 323 -20.84 34.62 -18.54
N SER A 324 -20.61 35.92 -18.71
CA SER A 324 -19.48 36.68 -18.20
C SER A 324 -19.68 37.01 -16.73
N SER A 325 -18.63 36.98 -15.91
CA SER A 325 -18.63 37.76 -14.67
C SER A 325 -17.22 38.20 -14.31
N SER A 326 -16.97 39.46 -14.63
CA SER A 326 -15.93 40.33 -14.09
C SER A 326 -16.15 40.62 -12.60
N GLY A 327 -15.05 40.82 -11.88
CA GLY A 327 -15.00 41.44 -10.55
C GLY A 327 -14.30 40.54 -9.53
N GLU A 328 -13.43 41.00 -8.64
CA GLU A 328 -12.96 42.35 -8.36
C GLU A 328 -11.75 42.22 -7.41
N PHE A 329 -10.79 43.12 -7.56
CA PHE A 329 -9.61 43.28 -6.73
C PHE A 329 -9.97 43.44 -5.25
N HIS A 330 -9.25 42.78 -4.34
CA HIS A 330 -9.01 43.30 -2.99
C HIS A 330 -7.53 43.15 -2.62
N ALA A 331 -6.86 44.30 -2.61
CA ALA A 331 -5.52 44.48 -2.06
C ALA A 331 -5.62 44.56 -0.54
N GLY A 332 -4.76 43.81 0.15
CA GLY A 332 -4.55 43.89 1.59
C GLY A 332 -3.06 43.90 1.88
N HIS A 333 -2.47 45.09 1.88
CA HIS A 333 -1.20 45.37 2.54
C HIS A 333 -1.36 45.15 4.05
N TYR A 334 -0.43 44.45 4.70
CA TYR A 334 0.11 44.88 6.00
C TYR A 334 1.45 44.19 6.31
N LEU A 335 2.46 45.06 6.46
CA LEU A 335 3.64 45.03 7.33
C LEU A 335 4.66 43.89 7.26
N SER A 336 5.84 44.31 6.77
CA SER A 336 7.17 43.85 7.14
C SER A 336 7.40 43.86 8.65
N HIS A 337 8.01 42.80 9.17
CA HIS A 337 9.05 42.93 10.19
C HIS A 337 10.18 41.95 9.88
N THR A 338 11.35 42.55 9.67
CA THR A 338 12.69 41.96 9.73
C THR A 338 12.91 41.27 11.06
N ASP A 339 13.66 40.17 11.07
CA ASP A 339 14.78 39.93 12.01
C ASP A 339 15.51 38.60 11.73
N ASN A 340 16.85 38.69 11.73
CA ASN A 340 17.89 37.68 11.99
C ASN A 340 18.06 36.56 10.93
N GLN A 341 19.08 36.51 10.07
CA GLN A 341 20.49 36.94 10.15
C GLN A 341 21.23 36.46 11.40
N GLU A 342 21.29 35.14 11.58
CA GLU A 342 22.25 34.48 12.48
C GLU A 342 22.35 32.98 12.13
N LEU A 343 23.16 32.61 11.13
CA LEU A 343 23.74 31.25 11.03
C LEU A 343 24.87 31.16 9.97
N LEU A 344 25.80 32.13 9.98
CA LEU A 344 27.04 32.07 9.22
C LEU A 344 28.18 32.58 10.10
N ASP A 345 28.46 31.85 11.17
CA ASP A 345 29.75 31.90 11.84
C ASP A 345 29.86 30.67 12.75
N MET A 346 30.63 29.66 12.34
CA MET A 346 31.17 28.56 13.15
C MET A 346 32.08 27.72 12.24
N SER A 347 33.05 28.39 11.63
CA SER A 347 34.15 27.75 10.89
C SER A 347 35.41 28.53 11.22
N ASP A 348 35.99 28.25 12.39
CA ASP A 348 37.42 28.36 12.70
C ASP A 348 37.63 28.39 14.22
N GLU A 349 37.85 27.22 14.82
CA GLU A 349 38.71 27.00 16.00
C GLU A 349 38.55 25.55 16.45
N VAL A 350 39.56 24.71 16.18
CA VAL A 350 40.31 23.93 17.18
C VAL A 350 41.52 23.33 16.46
N LEU A 351 42.67 23.85 16.88
CA LEU A 351 43.98 23.21 16.88
C LEU A 351 44.07 22.35 18.15
#